data_AF-A0ABD3V0N4-F1
#
_entry.id   AF-A0ABD3V0N4-F1
#
_cell.length_a   1.000
_cell.length_b   1.000
_cell.length_c   1.000
_cell.angle_alpha   90.00
_cell.angle_beta   90.00
_cell.angle_gamma   90.00
#
_symmetry.space_group_name_H-M   'P 1'
#
loop_
_entity.id
_entity.type
_entity.pdbx_description
1 polymer ?
#
loop_
_entity_poly.entity_id
_entity_poly.type
_entity_poly.pdbx_seq_one_letter_code
_entity_poly.pdbx_strand_id
1 'polypeptide(L)'
;METASSPNKLCNVDVTDKNNHKGYQHVDIGFVADMEVKKLLAEKEGSEKAILSFRTECKELVCTFVHKMKENFPLAYTLVRSLSCIDPNLICKGQDHCIDKFRRVLNILRSCQRVDINECDQIKEEYTKFVQEAQHLSEFK
;
A
#
# COMPACT_ATOMS: atom_id res chain seq x y z
N MET A 1 3.42 16.31 -3.70
CA MET A 1 3.39 14.91 -3.23
C MET A 1 4.63 14.22 -3.76
N GLU A 2 5.59 13.86 -2.90
CA GLU A 2 6.67 12.96 -3.33
C GLU A 2 6.03 11.69 -3.91
N THR A 3 6.53 11.22 -5.05
CA THR A 3 5.97 10.02 -5.68
C THR A 3 6.16 8.82 -4.75
N ALA A 4 5.04 8.28 -4.25
CA ALA A 4 5.03 7.07 -3.44
C ALA A 4 5.40 5.86 -4.30
N SER A 5 6.70 5.68 -4.56
CA SER A 5 7.24 4.66 -5.47
C SER A 5 7.43 3.29 -4.83
N SER A 6 7.03 3.11 -3.57
CA SER A 6 7.13 1.83 -2.87
C SER A 6 5.99 1.65 -1.85
N PRO A 7 5.64 0.40 -1.48
CA PRO A 7 4.64 0.13 -0.44
C PRO A 7 4.92 0.83 0.89
N ASN A 8 6.21 0.92 1.29
CA ASN A 8 6.61 1.64 2.50
C ASN A 8 6.33 3.14 2.42
N LYS A 9 6.71 3.78 1.30
CA LYS A 9 6.43 5.20 1.08
C LYS A 9 4.93 5.46 1.09
N LEU A 10 4.12 4.57 0.50
CA LEU A 10 2.66 4.66 0.50
C LEU A 10 2.07 4.59 1.92
N CYS A 11 2.57 3.67 2.76
CA CYS A 11 2.14 3.55 4.16
C CYS A 11 2.49 4.80 4.99
N ASN A 12 3.52 5.55 4.60
CA ASN A 12 4.03 6.69 5.37
C ASN A 12 3.48 8.05 4.90
N VAL A 13 2.65 8.09 3.86
CA VAL A 13 2.02 9.35 3.41
C VAL A 13 1.14 9.91 4.52
N ASP A 14 1.41 11.12 4.99
CA ASP A 14 0.52 11.82 5.91
C ASP A 14 -0.70 12.36 5.15
N VAL A 15 -1.84 11.70 5.37
CA VAL A 15 -3.13 12.06 4.76
C VAL A 15 -3.82 13.23 5.47
N THR A 16 -3.31 13.63 6.64
CA THR A 16 -3.81 14.78 7.41
C THR A 16 -3.08 16.08 7.05
N ASP A 17 -1.87 15.97 6.48
CA ASP A 17 -1.12 17.12 5.97
C ASP A 17 -1.84 17.78 4.80
N LYS A 18 -2.32 18.99 5.04
CA LYS A 18 -3.06 19.80 4.05
C LYS A 18 -2.21 20.18 2.84
N ASN A 19 -0.88 20.17 2.94
CA ASN A 19 0.00 20.41 1.78
C ASN A 19 -0.07 19.27 0.76
N ASN A 20 -0.51 18.08 1.17
CA ASN A 20 -0.73 16.94 0.28
C ASN A 20 -2.12 16.96 -0.37
N HIS A 21 -2.99 17.90 -0.01
CA HIS A 21 -4.37 17.94 -0.48
C HIS A 21 -4.49 18.79 -1.74
N LYS A 22 -5.41 18.39 -2.61
CA LYS A 22 -5.89 19.29 -3.66
C LYS A 22 -6.70 20.42 -3.05
N GLY A 23 -6.72 21.58 -3.72
CA GLY A 23 -7.68 22.64 -3.41
C GLY A 23 -9.11 22.14 -3.55
N TYR A 24 -10.05 22.72 -2.78
CA TYR A 24 -11.45 22.28 -2.73
C TYR A 24 -12.13 22.20 -4.10
N GLN A 25 -11.75 23.08 -5.04
CA GLN A 25 -12.26 23.13 -6.41
C GLN A 25 -11.88 21.90 -7.24
N HIS A 26 -10.82 21.20 -6.84
CA HIS A 26 -10.26 20.04 -7.54
C HIS A 26 -10.49 18.74 -6.78
N VAL A 27 -11.32 18.77 -5.73
CA VAL A 27 -11.81 17.56 -5.07
C VAL A 27 -12.72 16.84 -6.06
N ASP A 28 -12.36 15.61 -6.38
CA ASP A 28 -13.19 14.74 -7.18
C ASP A 28 -14.36 14.24 -6.33
N ILE A 29 -15.58 14.58 -6.75
CA ILE A 29 -16.84 14.21 -6.10
C ILE A 29 -17.61 13.17 -6.93
N GLY A 30 -17.02 12.66 -8.01
CA GLY A 30 -17.66 11.74 -8.95
C GLY A 30 -18.49 12.44 -10.02
N PHE A 31 -18.71 11.74 -11.13
CA PHE A 31 -19.31 12.28 -12.36
C PHE A 31 -20.71 12.89 -12.15
N VAL A 32 -21.62 12.14 -11.52
CA VAL A 32 -23.02 12.56 -11.35
C VAL A 32 -23.13 13.75 -10.39
N ALA A 33 -22.43 13.69 -9.25
CA ALA A 33 -22.45 14.79 -8.28
C ALA A 33 -21.81 16.06 -8.86
N ASP A 34 -20.73 15.92 -9.64
CA ASP A 34 -20.09 17.06 -10.29
C ASP A 34 -20.99 17.71 -11.36
N MET A 35 -21.75 16.93 -12.11
CA MET A 35 -22.78 17.44 -13.02
C MET A 35 -23.86 18.23 -12.28
N GLU A 36 -24.40 17.69 -11.18
CA GLU A 36 -25.47 18.37 -10.43
C GLU A 36 -24.97 19.65 -9.76
N VAL A 37 -23.78 19.63 -9.17
CA VAL A 37 -23.15 20.83 -8.59
C VAL A 37 -22.94 21.91 -9.66
N LYS A 38 -22.49 21.53 -10.87
CA LYS A 38 -22.33 22.47 -11.98
C LYS A 38 -23.66 23.05 -12.44
N LYS A 39 -24.72 22.24 -12.48
CA LYS A 39 -26.08 22.68 -12.82
C LYS A 39 -26.60 23.71 -11.80
N LEU A 40 -26.49 23.40 -10.51
CA LEU A 40 -26.89 24.31 -9.42
C LEU A 40 -26.14 25.65 -9.46
N LEU A 41 -24.85 25.63 -9.82
CA LEU A 41 -24.05 26.86 -10.01
C LEU A 41 -24.52 27.68 -11.21
N ALA A 42 -24.82 27.02 -12.33
CA ALA A 42 -25.27 27.69 -13.55
C ALA A 42 -26.66 28.32 -13.37
N GLU A 43 -27.56 27.63 -12.68
CA GLU A 43 -28.93 28.07 -12.40
C GLU A 43 -29.00 29.10 -11.26
N LYS A 44 -27.88 29.35 -10.54
CA LYS A 44 -27.81 30.16 -9.31
C LYS A 44 -28.75 29.67 -8.20
N GLU A 45 -29.13 28.39 -8.26
CA GLU A 45 -30.04 27.72 -7.32
C GLU A 45 -29.30 27.03 -6.16
N GLY A 46 -28.11 27.52 -5.79
CA GLY A 46 -27.31 26.97 -4.71
C GLY A 46 -26.48 28.03 -4.00
N SER A 47 -26.31 27.88 -2.68
CA SER A 47 -25.36 28.70 -1.94
C SER A 47 -23.94 28.28 -2.29
N GLU A 48 -23.10 29.20 -2.77
CA GLU A 48 -21.66 28.95 -2.98
C GLU A 48 -21.00 28.39 -1.71
N LYS A 49 -21.44 28.87 -0.54
CA LYS A 49 -21.01 28.37 0.77
C LYS A 49 -21.40 26.89 0.97
N ALA A 50 -22.60 26.49 0.54
CA ALA A 50 -23.05 25.09 0.67
C ALA A 50 -22.24 24.17 -0.25
N ILE A 51 -21.94 24.59 -1.48
CA ILE A 51 -21.14 23.81 -2.44
C ILE A 51 -19.69 23.68 -1.94
N LEU A 52 -19.12 24.76 -1.41
CA LEU A 52 -17.81 24.73 -0.78
C LEU A 52 -17.77 23.77 0.42
N SER A 53 -18.80 23.81 1.26
CA SER A 53 -18.92 22.93 2.44
C SER A 53 -19.03 21.48 2.01
N PHE A 54 -19.90 21.18 1.03
CA PHE A 54 -20.04 19.85 0.46
C PHE A 54 -18.72 19.28 -0.09
N ARG A 55 -17.99 20.05 -0.91
CA ARG A 55 -16.68 19.60 -1.42
C ARG A 55 -15.64 19.40 -0.32
N THR A 56 -15.70 20.22 0.73
CA THR A 56 -14.81 20.10 1.89
C THR A 56 -15.13 18.83 2.69
N GLU A 57 -16.41 18.55 2.93
CA GLU A 57 -16.89 17.34 3.60
C GLU A 57 -16.54 16.07 2.81
N CYS A 58 -16.68 16.08 1.47
CA CYS A 58 -16.23 14.96 0.63
C CYS A 58 -14.72 14.70 0.80
N LYS A 59 -13.92 15.76 0.84
CA LYS A 59 -12.48 15.64 1.08
C LYS A 59 -12.20 15.05 2.46
N GLU A 60 -12.85 15.57 3.49
CA GLU A 60 -12.69 15.10 4.88
C GLU A 60 -13.11 13.63 5.04
N LEU A 61 -14.18 13.22 4.37
CA LEU A 61 -14.61 11.82 4.33
C LEU A 61 -13.50 10.92 3.76
N VAL A 62 -12.92 11.28 2.61
CA VAL A 62 -11.84 10.51 1.98
C VAL A 62 -10.61 10.47 2.88
N CYS A 63 -10.16 11.62 3.41
CA CYS A 63 -9.03 11.68 4.34
C CYS A 63 -9.26 10.79 5.56
N THR A 64 -10.47 10.85 6.12
CA THR A 64 -10.87 10.06 7.29
C THR A 64 -10.86 8.57 6.97
N PHE A 65 -11.45 8.17 5.84
CA PHE A 65 -11.52 6.78 5.42
C PHE A 65 -10.12 6.21 5.18
N VAL A 66 -9.27 6.93 4.45
CA VAL A 66 -7.88 6.50 4.21
C VAL A 66 -7.11 6.44 5.52
N HIS A 67 -7.27 7.40 6.43
CA HIS A 67 -6.63 7.35 7.74
C HIS A 67 -7.01 6.08 8.53
N LYS A 68 -8.31 5.75 8.61
CA LYS A 68 -8.79 4.52 9.25
C LYS A 68 -8.25 3.25 8.56
N MET A 69 -8.20 3.24 7.23
CA MET A 69 -7.62 2.11 6.50
C MET A 69 -6.14 1.92 6.82
N LYS A 70 -5.39 3.01 7.00
CA LYS A 70 -3.96 2.96 7.35
C LYS A 70 -3.71 2.32 8.71
N GLU A 71 -4.59 2.54 9.69
CA GLU A 71 -4.47 1.93 11.03
C GLU A 71 -4.48 0.40 10.98
N ASN A 72 -5.20 -0.19 10.03
CA ASN A 72 -5.36 -1.63 9.87
C ASN A 72 -4.62 -2.21 8.65
N PHE A 73 -3.76 -1.41 8.00
CA PHE A 73 -3.21 -1.78 6.72
C PHE A 73 -2.18 -2.91 6.85
N PRO A 74 -2.38 -4.09 6.22
CA PRO A 74 -1.46 -5.22 6.38
C PRO A 74 -0.03 -4.89 5.94
N LEU A 75 0.12 -4.02 4.93
CA LEU A 75 1.43 -3.59 4.44
C LEU A 75 2.17 -2.66 5.43
N ALA A 76 1.56 -2.22 6.53
CA ALA A 76 2.26 -1.54 7.62
C ALA A 76 3.23 -2.50 8.36
N TYR A 77 2.94 -3.80 8.36
CA TYR A 77 3.75 -4.81 9.03
C TYR A 77 4.91 -5.28 8.14
N THR A 78 6.13 -5.26 8.69
CA THR A 78 7.34 -5.70 7.98
C THR A 78 7.25 -7.16 7.52
N LEU A 79 6.57 -8.01 8.31
CA LEU A 79 6.34 -9.41 7.96
C LEU A 79 5.59 -9.52 6.62
N VAL A 80 4.43 -8.87 6.49
CA VAL A 80 3.59 -8.91 5.29
C VAL A 80 4.35 -8.40 4.06
N ARG A 81 5.11 -7.30 4.20
CA ARG A 81 5.96 -6.80 3.11
C ARG A 81 7.04 -7.80 2.70
N SER A 82 7.62 -8.50 3.67
CA SER A 82 8.69 -9.48 3.42
C SER A 82 8.15 -10.80 2.86
N LEU A 83 6.89 -11.16 3.12
CA LEU A 83 6.22 -12.34 2.54
C LEU A 83 6.06 -12.27 1.02
N SER A 84 6.28 -11.11 0.39
CA SER A 84 6.43 -11.03 -1.07
C SER A 84 7.55 -11.91 -1.64
N CYS A 85 8.47 -12.41 -0.81
CA CYS A 85 9.43 -13.46 -1.23
C CYS A 85 8.78 -14.79 -1.63
N ILE A 86 7.51 -15.01 -1.31
CA ILE A 86 6.78 -16.24 -1.68
C ILE A 86 6.07 -16.05 -3.04
N ASP A 87 6.06 -14.84 -3.61
CA ASP A 87 5.47 -14.59 -4.93
C ASP A 87 6.30 -15.29 -6.02
N PRO A 88 5.73 -16.25 -6.77
CA PRO A 88 6.43 -16.98 -7.82
C PRO A 88 7.04 -16.06 -8.89
N ASN A 89 6.38 -14.94 -9.21
CA ASN A 89 6.91 -14.00 -10.20
C ASN A 89 8.16 -13.29 -9.71
N LEU A 90 8.24 -13.01 -8.41
CA LEU A 90 9.41 -12.37 -7.80
C LEU A 90 10.55 -13.36 -7.59
N ILE A 91 10.21 -14.60 -7.21
CA ILE A 91 11.17 -15.71 -7.10
C ILE A 91 11.93 -15.90 -8.42
N CYS A 92 11.23 -16.00 -9.56
CA CYS A 92 11.89 -16.22 -10.85
C CYS A 92 12.68 -15.00 -11.36
N LYS A 93 12.39 -13.78 -10.88
CA LYS A 93 13.00 -12.54 -11.38
C LYS A 93 14.12 -11.97 -10.51
N GLY A 94 14.24 -12.40 -9.25
CA GLY A 94 15.12 -11.74 -8.29
C GLY A 94 15.44 -12.59 -7.06
N GLN A 95 16.25 -13.63 -7.26
CA GLN A 95 16.68 -14.58 -6.23
C GLN A 95 17.21 -13.91 -4.96
N ASP A 96 18.22 -13.04 -5.08
CA ASP A 96 18.89 -12.44 -3.92
C ASP A 96 17.92 -11.63 -3.07
N HIS A 97 17.02 -10.88 -3.72
CA HIS A 97 16.00 -10.10 -3.05
C HIS A 97 14.97 -10.96 -2.30
N CYS A 98 14.60 -12.11 -2.86
CA CYS A 98 13.68 -13.05 -2.21
C CYS A 98 14.34 -13.72 -1.00
N ILE A 99 15.59 -14.15 -1.11
CA ILE A 99 16.36 -14.73 0.00
C ILE A 99 16.53 -13.73 1.13
N ASP A 100 16.88 -12.47 0.82
CA ASP A 100 17.03 -11.43 1.84
C ASP A 100 15.73 -11.12 2.58
N LYS A 101 14.61 -11.09 1.85
CA LYS A 101 13.28 -10.91 2.45
C LYS A 101 12.88 -12.11 3.29
N PHE A 102 13.18 -13.34 2.85
CA PHE A 102 12.91 -14.55 3.61
C PHE A 102 13.71 -14.59 4.92
N ARG A 103 14.97 -14.15 4.91
CA ARG A 103 15.76 -13.95 6.14
C ARG A 103 15.06 -13.00 7.12
N ARG A 104 14.44 -11.92 6.64
CA ARG A 104 13.66 -11.01 7.50
C ARG A 104 12.41 -11.69 8.07
N VAL A 105 11.73 -12.52 7.27
CA VAL A 105 10.60 -13.33 7.75
C VAL A 105 11.04 -14.25 8.88
N LEU A 106 12.12 -15.01 8.70
CA LEU A 106 12.66 -15.92 9.73
C LEU A 106 13.02 -15.18 11.03
N ASN A 107 13.68 -14.03 10.93
CA ASN A 107 13.99 -13.21 12.10
C ASN A 107 12.73 -12.79 12.88
N ILE A 108 11.66 -12.40 12.18
CA ILE A 108 10.39 -12.03 12.82
C ILE A 108 9.74 -13.25 13.46
N LEU A 109 9.66 -14.38 12.75
CA LEU A 109 9.07 -15.62 13.28
C LEU A 109 9.81 -16.12 14.52
N ARG A 110 11.15 -16.08 14.51
CA ARG A 110 11.99 -16.35 15.68
C ARG A 110 11.66 -15.41 16.83
N SER A 111 11.57 -14.10 16.58
CA SER A 111 11.27 -13.12 17.63
C SER A 111 9.91 -13.35 18.28
N CYS A 112 8.97 -13.93 17.53
CA CYS A 112 7.66 -14.34 18.03
C CYS A 112 7.61 -15.79 18.56
N GLN A 113 8.77 -16.46 18.73
CA GLN A 113 8.89 -17.85 19.18
C GLN A 113 8.09 -18.85 18.33
N ARG A 114 7.92 -18.57 17.03
CA ARG A 114 7.24 -19.44 16.07
C ARG A 114 8.17 -20.43 15.37
N VAL A 115 9.48 -20.18 15.40
CA VAL A 115 10.53 -21.02 14.79
C VAL A 115 11.71 -21.06 15.75
N ASP A 116 12.31 -22.23 15.93
CA ASP A 116 13.49 -22.41 16.78
C ASP A 116 14.74 -21.81 16.10
N ILE A 117 15.65 -21.25 16.88
CA ILE A 117 16.91 -20.69 16.37
C ILE A 117 17.76 -21.77 15.66
N ASN A 118 17.71 -23.01 16.16
CA ASN A 118 18.48 -24.13 15.64
C ASN A 118 17.95 -24.60 14.27
N GLU A 119 16.69 -24.32 13.96
CA GLU A 119 16.06 -24.67 12.68
C GLU A 119 16.22 -23.56 11.62
N CYS A 120 16.56 -22.33 12.03
CA CYS A 120 16.59 -21.17 11.14
C CYS A 120 17.55 -21.35 9.95
N ASP A 121 18.74 -21.90 10.19
CA ASP A 121 19.76 -22.09 9.14
C ASP A 121 19.32 -23.15 8.14
N GLN A 122 18.75 -24.25 8.62
CA GLN A 122 18.22 -25.32 7.76
C GLN A 122 17.09 -24.81 6.88
N ILE A 123 16.10 -24.12 7.46
CA ILE A 123 14.95 -23.58 6.72
C ILE A 123 15.41 -22.57 5.65
N LYS A 124 16.41 -21.74 5.98
CA LYS A 124 16.98 -20.78 5.03
C LYS A 124 17.69 -21.50 3.87
N GLU A 125 18.42 -22.58 4.14
CA GLU A 125 19.09 -23.37 3.11
C GLU A 125 18.08 -24.04 2.17
N GLU A 126 17.03 -24.66 2.73
CA GLU A 126 15.95 -25.28 1.96
C GLU A 126 15.24 -24.28 1.05
N TYR A 127 14.90 -23.10 1.58
CA TYR A 127 14.30 -22.04 0.78
C TYR A 127 15.25 -21.53 -0.32
N THR A 128 16.55 -21.45 -0.03
CA THR A 128 17.55 -21.02 -1.04
C THR A 128 17.62 -22.00 -2.19
N LYS A 129 17.64 -23.31 -1.91
CA LYS A 129 17.59 -24.36 -2.94
C LYS A 129 16.32 -24.25 -3.79
N PHE A 130 15.17 -24.10 -3.14
CA PHE A 130 13.89 -23.92 -3.83
C PHE A 130 13.88 -22.72 -4.79
N VAL A 131 14.41 -21.57 -4.38
CA VAL A 131 14.49 -20.38 -5.24
C VAL A 131 15.41 -20.61 -6.45
N GLN A 132 16.54 -21.31 -6.26
CA GLN A 132 17.46 -21.67 -7.34
C GLN A 132 16.79 -22.59 -8.38
N GLU A 133 16.09 -23.61 -7.91
CA GLU A 133 15.37 -24.56 -8.78
C GLU A 133 14.26 -23.86 -9.57
N ALA A 134 13.49 -22.98 -8.93
CA ALA A 134 12.40 -22.25 -9.56
C ALA A 134 12.89 -21.34 -10.71
N GLN A 135 14.05 -20.73 -10.56
CA GLN A 135 14.65 -19.92 -11.61
C GLN A 135 15.12 -20.77 -12.78
N HIS A 136 15.80 -21.89 -12.52
CA HIS A 136 16.25 -22.81 -13.56
C HIS A 136 15.05 -23.24 -14.43
N LEU A 137 13.91 -23.60 -13.83
CA LEU A 137 12.68 -23.96 -14.56
C LEU A 137 12.09 -22.82 -15.40
N SER A 138 12.34 -21.57 -15.03
CA SER A 138 11.86 -20.40 -15.78
C SER A 138 12.70 -20.07 -17.01
N GLU A 139 13.97 -20.49 -17.05
CA GLU A 139 14.90 -20.26 -18.16
C GLU A 139 14.68 -21.23 -19.35
N PHE A 140 13.89 -22.30 -19.18
CA PHE A 140 13.53 -23.26 -20.25
C PHE A 140 12.17 -22.99 -20.92
N LYS A 141 11.51 -21.87 -20.62
CA LYS A 141 10.26 -21.44 -21.26
C LYS A 141 10.50 -20.28 -22.22
#